data_AF-A0AAW0VQF1-F1
#
_entry.id   AF-A0AAW0VQF1-F1
#
_cell.length_a   1.000
_cell.length_b   1.000
_cell.length_c   1.000
_cell.angle_alpha   90.00
_cell.angle_beta   90.00
_cell.angle_gamma   90.00
#
_symmetry.space_group_name_H-M   'P 1'
#
loop_
_entity.id
_entity.type
_entity.pdbx_description
1 polymer ?
#
loop_
_entity_poly.entity_id
_entity_poly.type
_entity_poly.pdbx_seq_one_letter_code
_entity_poly.pdbx_strand_id
1 'polypeptide(L)'
;NHVSVQLCVSVAHPRSLPQCHFLGTSRLTAPLNALLTEKYEEWDPDRSIVSNLEAILGVSVVKSRSADSEGMAEEWSAECAVCYSLHLEDALPDLTCDHCSQAFHVQCLYELISCKVPS
;
A
#
# COMPACT_ATOMS: atom_id res chain seq x y z
N ASN A 1 -11.01 -7.96 8.44
CA ASN A 1 -11.71 -7.67 7.18
C ASN A 1 -11.19 -6.34 6.69
N HIS A 2 -10.32 -6.33 5.68
CA HIS A 2 -9.59 -5.13 5.26
C HIS A 2 -10.16 -4.64 3.93
N VAL A 3 -10.38 -3.33 3.81
CA VAL A 3 -10.74 -2.67 2.56
C VAL A 3 -9.72 -1.55 2.35
N SER A 4 -9.08 -1.55 1.20
CA SER A 4 -8.15 -0.50 0.80
C SER A 4 -8.88 0.47 -0.11
N VAL A 5 -8.54 1.75 -0.04
CA VAL A 5 -9.08 2.79 -0.93
C VAL A 5 -7.95 3.41 -1.73
N GLN A 6 -8.07 3.38 -3.06
CA GLN A 6 -7.16 4.07 -3.96
C GLN A 6 -7.76 5.41 -4.35
N LEU A 7 -7.00 6.49 -4.21
CA LEU A 7 -7.42 7.85 -4.48
C LEU A 7 -6.64 8.43 -5.65
N CYS A 8 -7.33 8.80 -6.73
CA CYS A 8 -6.75 9.51 -7.86
C CYS A 8 -7.11 11.00 -7.77
N VAL A 9 -6.14 11.82 -7.38
CA VAL A 9 -6.29 13.27 -7.22
C VAL A 9 -5.81 13.98 -8.48
N SER A 10 -6.62 14.90 -9.01
CA SER A 10 -6.22 15.73 -10.15
C SER A 10 -5.29 16.86 -9.70
N VAL A 11 -4.11 16.96 -10.31
CA VAL A 11 -3.14 18.05 -10.02
C VAL A 11 -3.68 19.46 -10.30
N ALA A 12 -4.63 19.61 -11.22
CA ALA A 12 -5.29 20.88 -11.52
C ALA A 12 -6.26 21.32 -10.40
N HIS A 13 -6.86 20.36 -9.68
CA HIS A 13 -7.86 20.61 -8.65
C HIS A 13 -7.62 19.67 -7.46
N PRO A 14 -6.56 19.87 -6.67
CA PRO A 14 -6.15 18.92 -5.63
C PRO A 14 -7.15 18.77 -4.48
N ARG A 15 -8.12 19.69 -4.36
CA ARG A 15 -9.15 19.69 -3.31
C ARG A 15 -10.53 19.24 -3.80
N SER A 16 -10.70 19.03 -5.11
CA SER A 16 -11.95 18.43 -5.61
C SER A 16 -12.01 16.96 -5.22
N LEU A 17 -13.23 16.40 -5.18
CA LEU A 17 -13.46 14.99 -4.94
C LEU A 17 -12.55 14.13 -5.84
N PRO A 18 -11.65 13.31 -5.26
CA PRO A 18 -10.81 12.42 -6.04
C PRO A 18 -11.61 11.23 -6.53
N GLN A 19 -11.12 10.60 -7.58
CA GLN A 19 -11.64 9.30 -7.99
C GLN A 19 -11.29 8.27 -6.90
N CYS A 20 -12.31 7.75 -6.21
CA CYS A 20 -12.16 6.79 -5.13
C CYS A 20 -12.45 5.38 -5.66
N HIS A 21 -11.50 4.46 -5.50
CA HIS A 21 -11.67 3.07 -5.89
C HIS A 21 -11.46 2.15 -4.68
N PHE A 22 -12.54 1.52 -4.21
CA PHE A 22 -12.49 0.60 -3.07
C PHE A 22 -12.09 -0.81 -3.52
N LEU A 23 -11.01 -1.31 -2.95
CA LEU A 23 -10.42 -2.62 -3.19
C LEU A 23 -10.73 -3.54 -2.00
N GLY A 24 -11.42 -4.64 -2.24
CA GLY A 24 -11.82 -5.59 -1.21
C GLY A 24 -12.97 -6.47 -1.67
N THR A 25 -13.58 -7.21 -0.74
CA THR A 25 -14.74 -8.04 -1.06
C THR A 25 -15.95 -7.17 -1.42
N SER A 26 -16.72 -7.56 -2.44
CA SER A 26 -17.88 -6.81 -2.94
C SER A 26 -18.89 -6.48 -1.85
N ARG A 27 -19.02 -7.39 -0.86
CA ARG A 27 -19.91 -7.22 0.30
C ARG A 27 -19.53 -6.03 1.18
N LEU A 28 -18.25 -5.63 1.20
CA LEU A 28 -17.76 -4.49 1.96
C LEU A 28 -17.62 -3.24 1.09
N THR A 29 -17.22 -3.38 -0.17
CA THR A 29 -16.99 -2.24 -1.07
C THR A 29 -18.28 -1.66 -1.65
N ALA A 30 -19.33 -2.47 -1.87
CA ALA A 30 -20.62 -2.01 -2.37
C ALA A 30 -21.30 -0.97 -1.46
N PRO A 31 -21.45 -1.19 -0.13
CA PRO A 31 -22.05 -0.17 0.74
C PRO A 31 -21.18 1.09 0.85
N LEU A 32 -19.84 0.97 0.82
CA LEU A 32 -18.94 2.13 0.85
C LEU A 32 -19.08 2.99 -0.41
N ASN A 33 -19.18 2.37 -1.59
CA ASN A 33 -19.46 3.08 -2.84
C ASN A 33 -20.84 3.74 -2.84
N ALA A 34 -21.86 3.06 -2.32
CA ALA A 34 -23.20 3.63 -2.21
C ALA A 34 -23.21 4.87 -1.30
N LEU A 35 -22.57 4.78 -0.13
CA LEU A 35 -22.42 5.92 0.79
C LEU A 35 -21.67 7.08 0.15
N LEU A 36 -20.53 6.81 -0.50
CA LEU A 36 -19.75 7.85 -1.19
C LEU A 36 -20.58 8.55 -2.29
N THR A 37 -21.41 7.79 -3.01
CA THR A 37 -22.27 8.32 -4.07
C THR A 37 -23.47 9.09 -3.53
N GLU A 38 -24.06 8.67 -2.40
CA GLU A 38 -25.20 9.35 -1.77
C GLU A 38 -24.78 10.66 -1.11
N LYS A 39 -23.63 10.64 -0.45
CA LYS A 39 -23.08 11.73 0.36
C LYS A 39 -22.12 12.63 -0.41
N TYR A 40 -22.06 12.51 -1.73
CA TYR A 40 -21.07 13.21 -2.56
C TYR A 40 -21.19 14.74 -2.47
N GLU A 41 -22.40 15.26 -2.20
CA GLU A 41 -22.69 16.69 -2.06
C GLU A 41 -22.14 17.28 -0.75
N GLU A 42 -21.85 16.43 0.25
CA GLU A 42 -21.24 16.85 1.52
C GLU A 42 -19.70 17.00 1.41
N TRP A 43 -19.13 16.84 0.20
CA TRP A 43 -17.70 17.04 -0.02
C TRP A 43 -17.31 18.51 0.13
N ASP A 44 -16.55 18.82 1.18
CA ASP A 44 -16.08 20.17 1.49
C ASP A 44 -14.64 20.37 0.98
N PRO A 45 -14.39 21.22 -0.04
CA PRO A 45 -13.05 21.44 -0.58
C PRO A 45 -12.12 22.22 0.36
N ASP A 46 -12.63 22.80 1.46
CA ASP A 46 -11.80 23.43 2.50
C ASP A 46 -11.32 22.41 3.55
N ARG A 47 -11.89 21.20 3.56
CA ARG A 47 -11.44 20.08 4.41
C ARG A 47 -10.41 19.20 3.71
N SER A 48 -9.65 18.46 4.51
CA SER A 48 -8.73 17.45 3.97
C SER A 48 -9.50 16.30 3.33
N ILE A 49 -8.93 15.71 2.28
CA ILE A 49 -9.49 14.54 1.57
C ILE A 49 -9.83 13.42 2.56
N VAL A 50 -8.92 13.15 3.50
CA VAL A 50 -9.11 12.09 4.51
C VAL A 50 -10.28 12.41 5.43
N SER A 51 -10.35 13.64 5.95
CA SER A 51 -11.46 14.06 6.82
C SER A 51 -12.82 14.02 6.13
N ASN A 52 -12.87 14.35 4.83
CA ASN A 52 -14.11 14.20 4.05
C ASN A 52 -14.50 12.74 3.90
N LEU A 53 -13.55 11.86 3.59
CA LEU A 53 -13.81 10.43 3.48
C LEU A 53 -14.29 9.84 4.82
N GLU A 54 -13.70 10.26 5.94
CA GLU A 54 -14.15 9.83 7.27
C GLU A 54 -15.58 10.28 7.59
N ALA A 55 -15.93 11.53 7.26
CA ALA A 55 -17.26 12.08 7.47
C ALA A 55 -18.31 11.40 6.58
N ILE A 56 -17.98 11.17 5.30
CA ILE A 56 -18.86 10.56 4.30
C ILE A 56 -19.10 9.07 4.58
N LEU A 57 -18.02 8.34 4.86
CA LEU A 57 -18.08 6.89 5.04
C LEU A 57 -18.47 6.50 6.47
N GLY A 58 -18.44 7.45 7.42
CA GLY A 58 -18.73 7.19 8.84
C GLY A 58 -17.73 6.22 9.48
N VAL A 59 -16.54 6.09 8.89
CA VAL A 59 -15.47 5.21 9.36
C VAL A 59 -14.23 6.04 9.64
N SER A 60 -13.50 5.69 10.69
CA SER A 60 -12.17 6.25 10.91
C SER A 60 -11.22 5.63 9.89
N VAL A 61 -10.63 6.45 9.03
CA VAL A 61 -9.61 6.00 8.09
C VAL A 61 -8.38 5.75 8.93
N VAL A 62 -8.14 4.48 9.24
CA VAL A 62 -6.85 4.06 9.76
C VAL A 62 -5.84 4.39 8.68
N LYS A 63 -5.08 5.47 8.89
CA LYS A 63 -3.88 5.70 8.11
C LYS A 63 -3.05 4.45 8.27
N SER A 64 -2.79 3.73 7.17
CA SER A 64 -1.74 2.73 7.19
C SER A 64 -0.51 3.45 7.73
N ARG A 65 -0.06 2.95 8.87
CA ARG A 65 0.84 3.64 9.80
C ARG A 65 2.05 4.14 9.03
N SER A 66 2.08 5.45 8.76
CA SER A 66 3.23 6.08 8.14
C SER A 66 4.31 6.16 9.21
N ALA A 67 5.24 5.20 9.17
CA ALA A 67 6.66 5.29 9.56
C ALA A 67 7.09 6.03 10.85
N ASP A 68 6.24 6.35 11.82
CA ASP A 68 6.64 7.01 13.07
C ASP A 68 5.84 6.46 14.27
N SER A 69 6.32 5.34 14.82
CA SER A 69 6.27 5.00 16.24
C SER A 69 6.75 3.57 16.41
N GLU A 70 7.78 3.45 17.24
CA GLU A 70 8.43 2.24 17.71
C GLU A 70 7.45 1.08 17.94
N GLY A 71 7.72 -0.06 17.29
CA GLY A 71 7.01 -1.33 17.50
C GLY A 71 6.07 -1.71 16.35
N MET A 72 6.38 -2.83 15.68
CA MET A 72 5.61 -3.53 14.63
C MET A 72 5.67 -2.92 13.22
N ALA A 73 6.86 -3.04 12.60
CA ALA A 73 7.05 -3.08 11.16
C ALA A 73 6.73 -4.49 10.63
N GLU A 74 5.49 -4.94 10.79
CA GLU A 74 5.02 -6.17 10.17
C GLU A 74 4.21 -5.79 8.92
N GLU A 75 4.60 -6.41 7.80
CA GLU A 75 3.94 -6.40 6.48
C GLU A 75 4.21 -5.21 5.54
N TRP A 76 5.45 -5.10 5.06
CA TRP A 76 5.82 -5.10 3.61
C TRP A 76 7.29 -4.71 3.35
N SER A 77 8.18 -5.08 4.26
CA SER A 77 9.59 -5.16 3.92
C SER A 77 9.72 -6.18 2.79
N ALA A 78 10.20 -5.76 1.62
CA ALA A 78 10.56 -6.68 0.54
C ALA A 78 11.80 -7.46 0.97
N GLU A 79 11.64 -8.36 1.94
CA GLU A 79 12.73 -9.16 2.50
C GLU A 79 13.35 -10.01 1.39
N CYS A 80 14.66 -10.24 1.48
CA CYS A 80 15.32 -11.08 0.51
C CYS A 80 14.70 -12.48 0.54
N ALA A 81 14.23 -12.97 -0.61
CA ALA A 81 13.56 -14.27 -0.72
C ALA A 81 14.49 -15.48 -0.52
N VAL A 82 15.78 -15.27 -0.25
CA VAL A 82 16.79 -16.31 0.02
C VAL A 82 17.10 -16.37 1.51
N CYS A 83 17.45 -15.24 2.13
CA CYS A 83 17.86 -15.18 3.54
C CYS A 83 16.75 -14.69 4.48
N TYR A 84 15.57 -14.36 3.95
CA TYR A 84 14.41 -13.86 4.71
C TYR A 84 14.77 -12.68 5.63
N SER A 85 15.71 -11.85 5.19
CA SER A 85 16.21 -10.72 5.96
C SER A 85 16.16 -9.46 5.10
N LEU A 86 15.89 -8.31 5.73
CA LEU A 86 15.94 -7.00 5.07
C LEU A 86 17.37 -6.47 4.95
N HIS A 87 18.23 -6.76 5.93
CA HIS A 87 19.61 -6.29 5.95
C HIS A 87 20.57 -7.48 5.89
N LEU A 88 21.52 -7.42 4.96
CA LEU A 88 22.67 -8.31 4.90
C LEU A 88 23.92 -7.44 4.84
N GLU A 89 24.68 -7.37 5.94
CA GLU A 89 25.91 -6.56 6.01
C GLU A 89 25.70 -5.10 5.55
N ASP A 90 24.60 -4.48 5.99
CA ASP A 90 24.14 -3.12 5.61
C ASP A 90 23.55 -2.99 4.19
N ALA A 91 23.55 -4.07 3.38
CA ALA A 91 22.90 -4.08 2.07
C ALA A 91 21.39 -4.37 2.15
N LEU A 92 20.62 -3.65 1.34
CA LEU A 92 19.19 -3.89 1.11
C LEU A 92 18.97 -4.78 -0.12
N PRO A 93 17.82 -5.49 -0.21
CA PRO A 93 17.50 -6.34 -1.33
C PRO A 93 16.97 -5.50 -2.51
N ASP A 94 17.87 -4.82 -3.21
CA ASP A 94 17.55 -3.94 -4.34
C ASP A 94 17.33 -4.67 -5.68
N LEU A 95 17.64 -5.97 -5.78
CA LEU A 95 17.36 -6.74 -6.99
C LEU A 95 15.95 -7.34 -6.93
N THR A 96 15.07 -6.84 -7.78
CA THR A 96 13.71 -7.36 -7.95
C THR A 96 13.57 -8.17 -9.23
N CYS A 97 12.89 -9.32 -9.16
CA CYS A 97 12.52 -10.10 -10.34
C CYS A 97 11.19 -9.60 -10.94
N ASP A 98 11.17 -9.25 -12.22
CA ASP A 98 9.96 -8.75 -12.91
C ASP A 98 8.81 -9.78 -12.98
N HIS A 99 9.12 -11.09 -12.94
CA HIS A 99 8.13 -12.14 -13.09
C HIS A 99 7.51 -12.62 -11.77
N CYS A 100 8.27 -12.61 -10.68
CA CYS A 100 7.80 -13.07 -9.36
C CYS A 100 7.73 -11.96 -8.32
N SER A 101 8.13 -10.73 -8.65
CA SER A 101 8.16 -9.55 -7.75
C SER A 101 8.94 -9.76 -6.44
N GLN A 102 9.82 -10.78 -6.40
CA GLN A 102 10.63 -11.06 -5.24
C GLN A 102 11.90 -10.21 -5.25
N ALA A 103 12.31 -9.76 -4.07
CA ALA A 103 13.51 -8.98 -3.83
C ALA A 103 14.67 -9.87 -3.36
N PHE A 104 15.90 -9.50 -3.71
CA PHE A 104 17.09 -10.26 -3.41
C PHE A 104 18.26 -9.33 -3.08
N HIS A 105 19.07 -9.70 -2.08
CA HIS A 105 20.42 -9.16 -1.97
C HIS A 105 21.27 -9.66 -3.12
N VAL A 106 22.14 -8.81 -3.64
CA VAL A 106 23.12 -9.16 -4.70
C VAL A 106 23.89 -10.43 -4.32
N GLN A 107 24.37 -10.51 -3.08
CA GLN A 107 25.17 -11.63 -2.57
C GLN A 107 24.35 -12.92 -2.48
N CYS A 108 23.12 -12.85 -1.96
CA CYS A 108 22.23 -14.02 -1.89
C CYS A 108 21.86 -14.54 -3.27
N LEU A 109 21.62 -13.65 -4.23
CA LEU A 109 21.36 -14.05 -5.60
C LEU A 109 22.59 -14.69 -6.24
N TYR A 110 23.77 -14.11 -6.04
CA TYR A 110 25.04 -14.62 -6.56
C TYR A 110 25.36 -16.02 -6.02
N GLU A 111 25.21 -16.26 -4.72
CA GLU A 111 25.39 -17.58 -4.12
C GLU A 111 24.37 -18.59 -4.66
N LEU A 112 23.10 -18.19 -4.81
CA LEU A 112 22.04 -19.05 -5.33
C LEU A 112 22.30 -19.49 -6.77
N ILE A 113 22.74 -18.58 -7.64
CA ILE A 113 23.05 -18.91 -9.05
C ILE A 113 24.38 -19.68 -9.15
N SER A 114 25.37 -19.36 -8.32
CA SER A 114 26.66 -20.04 -8.30
C SER A 114 26.54 -21.48 -7.81
N CYS A 115 25.65 -21.75 -6.86
CA CYS A 115 25.35 -23.10 -6.37
C CYS A 115 24.52 -23.94 -7.36
N LYS A 116 23.90 -23.30 -8.37
CA LYS A 116 23.10 -23.94 -9.43
C LYS A 116 23.85 -24.18 -10.73
N VAL A 117 25.13 -23.83 -10.82
CA VAL A 117 25.98 -24.23 -11.95
C VAL A 117 26.53 -25.63 -11.66
N PRO A 118 26.04 -26.70 -12.32
CA PRO A 118 26.76 -27.95 -12.31
C PRO A 118 28.09 -27.74 -13.05
N SER A 119 29.20 -28.06 -12.39
CA SER A 119 30.50 -28.28 -13.03
C SER A 119 30.46 -29.40 -14.05
#